data_AF-A0A315BZG2-F1
#
_entry.id   AF-A0A315BZG2-F1
#
_cell.length_a   1.000
_cell.length_b   1.000
_cell.length_c   1.000
_cell.angle_alpha   90.00
_cell.angle_beta   90.00
_cell.angle_gamma   90.00
#
_symmetry.space_group_name_H-M   'P 1'
#
loop_
_entity.id
_entity.type
_entity.pdbx_description
1 polymer ?
#
loop_
_entity_poly.entity_id
_entity_poly.type
_entity_poly.pdbx_seq_one_letter_code
_entity_poly.pdbx_strand_id
1 'polypeptide(L)' 'MHDPLPQRRLSVGTVDSFQGQERDIIAITLTRSNPQGEIGFLSDIRRMNVGMTRARRKLLLVGDSSTLCRHPFFGSC' A
#
# COMPACT_ATOMS: atom_id res chain seq x y z
N MET A 1 -39.76 2.39 -1.44
CA MET A 1 -38.91 1.19 -1.36
C MET A 1 -37.51 1.62 -1.74
N HIS A 2 -36.66 1.89 -0.76
CA HIS A 2 -35.31 2.41 -0.98
C HIS A 2 -34.38 1.18 -0.99
N ASP A 3 -33.85 0.80 -2.15
CA ASP A 3 -32.85 -0.26 -2.21
C ASP A 3 -31.63 0.18 -1.37
N PRO A 4 -31.18 -0.62 -0.38
CA PRO A 4 -29.96 -0.31 0.33
C PRO A 4 -28.80 -0.46 -0.66
N LEU A 5 -28.06 0.64 -0.86
CA LEU A 5 -26.82 0.62 -1.63
C LEU A 5 -25.97 -0.58 -1.19
N PRO A 6 -25.39 -1.36 -2.12
CA PRO A 6 -24.64 -2.57 -1.78
C PRO A 6 -23.62 -2.23 -0.70
N GLN A 7 -23.69 -2.96 0.41
CA GLN A 7 -22.80 -2.75 1.56
C GLN A 7 -21.37 -2.62 1.05
N ARG A 8 -20.79 -1.45 1.26
CA ARG A 8 -19.47 -1.08 0.74
C ARG A 8 -18.44 -2.00 1.40
N ARG A 9 -18.16 -3.15 0.79
CA ARG A 9 -17.17 -4.18 1.21
C ARG A 9 -15.72 -3.69 1.11
N LEU A 10 -15.52 -2.37 1.18
CA LEU A 10 -14.24 -1.71 1.01
C LEU A 10 -13.80 -1.16 2.37
N SER A 11 -12.77 -1.76 2.94
CA SER A 11 -12.07 -1.19 4.10
C SER A 11 -10.94 -0.29 3.58
N VAL A 12 -10.91 0.98 4.02
CA VAL A 12 -9.84 1.94 3.71
C VAL A 12 -9.21 2.37 5.03
N GLY A 13 -7.88 2.40 5.09
CA GLY A 13 -7.13 2.76 6.29
C GLY A 13 -5.63 2.78 6.01
N THR A 14 -4.84 3.12 7.02
CA THR A 14 -3.37 3.05 6.94
C THR A 14 -2.90 1.62 7.14
N VAL A 15 -1.67 1.31 6.72
CA VAL A 15 -1.05 -0.02 6.92
C VAL A 15 -1.12 -0.47 8.39
N ASP A 16 -0.89 0.46 9.33
CA ASP A 16 -0.93 0.20 10.77
C ASP A 16 -2.32 -0.28 11.24
N SER A 17 -3.39 0.24 10.61
CA SER A 17 -4.78 -0.11 10.94
C SER A 17 -5.16 -1.53 10.50
N PHE A 18 -4.37 -2.15 9.61
CA PHE A 18 -4.58 -3.51 9.08
C PHE A 18 -3.68 -4.56 9.73
N GLN A 19 -2.94 -4.21 10.78
CA GLN A 19 -2.09 -5.16 11.48
C GLN A 19 -2.95 -6.30 12.08
N GLY A 20 -2.58 -7.56 11.77
CA GLY A 20 -3.31 -8.74 12.24
C GLY A 20 -4.60 -9.06 11.46
N GLN A 21 -4.95 -8.28 10.43
CA GLN A 21 -6.07 -8.55 9.55
C GLN A 21 -5.60 -8.86 8.13
N GLU A 22 -6.15 -9.91 7.53
CA GLU A 22 -5.87 -10.25 6.13
C GLU A 22 -7.06 -9.89 5.23
N ARG A 23 -6.76 -9.66 3.94
CA ARG A 23 -7.75 -9.37 2.90
C ARG A 23 -7.40 -10.14 1.62
N ASP A 24 -8.41 -10.50 0.83
CA ASP A 24 -8.18 -11.18 -0.45
C ASP A 24 -7.42 -10.29 -1.44
N ILE A 25 -7.75 -8.99 -1.45
CA ILE A 25 -7.13 -7.99 -2.31
C ILE A 25 -6.70 -6.80 -1.44
N ILE A 26 -5.46 -6.34 -1.62
CA ILE A 26 -4.95 -5.11 -1.01
C ILE A 26 -4.42 -4.20 -2.11
N ALA A 27 -4.75 -2.91 -2.02
CA ALA A 27 -4.17 -1.86 -2.83
C ALA A 27 -3.40 -0.88 -1.93
N ILE A 28 -2.12 -0.66 -2.21
CA ILE A 28 -1.24 0.25 -1.48
C ILE A 28 -0.77 1.34 -2.43
N THR A 29 -1.04 2.59 -2.06
CA THR A 29 -0.47 3.77 -2.73
C THR A 29 0.73 4.25 -1.93
N LEU A 30 1.90 4.32 -2.56
CA LEU A 30 3.14 4.74 -1.90
C LEU A 30 3.23 6.26 -1.72
N THR A 31 2.35 7.03 -2.38
CA THR A 31 2.10 8.50 -2.25
C THR A 31 3.27 9.46 -2.44
N ARG A 32 4.53 9.01 -2.35
CA ARG A 32 5.73 9.84 -2.50
C ARG A 32 6.09 9.99 -3.97
N SER A 33 6.18 11.24 -4.40
CA SER A 33 6.72 11.64 -5.69
C SER A 33 7.46 12.97 -5.50
N ASN A 34 8.78 12.96 -5.65
CA ASN A 34 9.61 14.16 -5.57
C ASN A 34 10.97 13.96 -6.28
N PRO A 35 11.56 15.02 -6.87
CA PRO A 35 12.84 14.95 -7.58
C PRO A 35 14.04 14.51 -6.72
N GLN A 36 13.96 14.67 -5.40
CA GLN A 36 15.01 14.34 -4.45
C GLN A 36 15.11 12.83 -4.19
N GLY A 37 14.06 12.05 -4.48
CA GLY A 37 14.02 10.62 -4.17
C GLY A 37 13.71 10.31 -2.71
N GLU A 38 13.15 11.29 -1.97
CA GLU A 38 12.87 11.13 -0.56
C GLU A 38 11.58 10.33 -0.36
N ILE A 39 11.74 9.13 0.20
CA ILE A 39 10.61 8.23 0.45
C ILE A 39 10.01 8.39 1.86
N GLY A 40 10.67 9.11 2.77
CA GLY A 40 10.17 9.41 4.12
C GLY A 40 9.74 8.15 4.88
N PHE A 41 8.47 8.10 5.32
CA PHE A 41 7.90 7.01 6.11
C PHE A 41 7.96 5.62 5.41
N LEU A 42 8.08 5.58 4.08
CA LEU A 42 8.24 4.33 3.32
C LEU A 42 9.61 3.66 3.55
N SER A 43 10.58 4.38 4.12
CA SER A 43 11.88 3.79 4.51
C SER A 43 11.75 2.76 5.62
N ASP A 44 10.64 2.76 6.37
CA ASP A 44 10.33 1.70 7.32
C ASP A 44 9.83 0.44 6.58
N ILE A 45 10.80 -0.37 6.17
CA ILE A 45 10.57 -1.64 5.47
C ILE A 45 9.66 -2.58 6.28
N ARG A 46 9.63 -2.47 7.61
CA ARG A 46 8.75 -3.31 8.45
C ARG A 46 7.28 -3.02 8.18
N ARG A 47 6.91 -1.75 7.98
CA ARG A 47 5.55 -1.35 7.60
C ARG A 47 5.21 -1.87 6.21
N MET A 48 6.12 -1.76 5.25
CA MET A 48 5.90 -2.31 3.91
C MET A 48 5.69 -3.83 3.94
N ASN A 49 6.50 -4.57 4.69
CA ASN A 49 6.34 -6.01 4.85
C ASN A 49 4.98 -6.36 5.47
N VAL A 50 4.52 -5.61 6.47
CA VAL A 50 3.16 -5.79 7.02
C VAL A 50 2.11 -5.52 5.96
N GLY A 51 2.19 -4.45 5.17
CA GLY A 51 1.20 -4.18 4.13
C GLY A 51 1.16 -5.26 3.03
N MET A 52 2.33 -5.70 2.57
CA MET A 52 2.47 -6.63 1.45
C MET A 52 2.04 -8.06 1.80
N THR A 53 2.31 -8.51 3.03
CA THR A 53 2.04 -9.89 3.47
C THR A 53 0.58 -10.16 3.85
N ARG A 54 -0.27 -9.13 3.89
CA ARG A 54 -1.69 -9.27 4.29
C ARG A 54 -2.63 -9.58 3.12
N ALA A 55 -2.11 -9.52 1.90
CA ALA A 55 -2.85 -9.84 0.68
C ALA A 55 -2.84 -11.35 0.42
N ARG A 56 -4.02 -11.98 0.40
CA ARG A 56 -4.13 -13.43 0.18
C ARG A 56 -4.11 -13.85 -1.28
N ARG A 57 -4.67 -13.03 -2.18
CA ARG A 57 -4.81 -13.36 -3.60
C ARG A 57 -4.14 -12.36 -4.53
N LYS A 58 -4.32 -11.06 -4.26
CA LYS A 58 -3.78 -10.01 -5.13
C LYS A 58 -3.30 -8.80 -4.34
N LEU A 59 -2.10 -8.34 -4.65
CA LEU A 59 -1.54 -7.09 -4.17
C LEU A 59 -1.41 -6.13 -5.36
N LEU A 60 -1.93 -4.91 -5.21
CA LEU A 60 -1.71 -3.81 -6.15
C LEU A 60 -0.86 -2.75 -5.46
N LEU A 61 0.31 -2.46 -6.03
CA LEU A 61 1.20 -1.40 -5.57
C LEU A 61 1.19 -0.27 -6.61
N VAL A 62 0.96 0.96 -6.18
CA VAL A 62 1.00 2.14 -7.06
C VAL A 62 1.95 3.18 -6.45
N GLY A 63 2.93 3.62 -7.22
CA GLY A 63 3.91 4.60 -6.78
C GLY A 63 4.71 5.17 -7.95
N ASP A 64 5.44 6.24 -7.68
CA ASP A 64 6.32 6.90 -8.65
C ASP A 64 7.69 6.23 -8.67
N SER A 65 8.00 5.53 -9.76
CA SER A 65 9.27 4.83 -9.92
C SER A 65 10.47 5.79 -9.84
N SER A 66 10.36 7.00 -10.40
CA SER A 66 11.48 7.96 -10.42
C SER A 66 11.92 8.39 -9.02
N THR A 67 10.99 8.36 -8.06
CA THR A 67 11.23 8.64 -6.64
C THR A 67 11.64 7.36 -5.88
N LEU A 68 10.95 6.24 -6.11
CA LEU A 68 11.09 5.02 -5.31
C LEU A 68 12.36 4.22 -5.65
N CYS A 69 12.74 4.11 -6.92
CA CYS A 69 13.84 3.25 -7.35
C CYS A 69 15.22 3.76 -6.86
N ARG A 70 15.27 4.96 -6.27
CA ARG A 70 16.47 5.49 -5.58
C ARG A 70 16.73 4.81 -4.23
N HIS A 71 15.74 4.13 -3.65
CA HIS A 71 15.90 3.42 -2.38
C HIS A 71 16.16 1.92 -2.61
N PRO A 72 17.18 1.31 -1.98
CA PRO A 72 17.61 -0.07 -2.26
C PRO A 72 16.50 -1.13 -2.15
N PHE A 73 15.56 -0.94 -1.23
CA PHE A 73 14.42 -1.86 -1.07
C PHE A 73 13.51 -1.94 -2.30
N PHE A 74 13.36 -0.84 -3.04
CA PHE A 74 12.56 -0.77 -4.27
C PHE A 74 13.44 -0.90 -5.53
N GLY A 75 14.76 -1.01 -5.36
CA GLY A 75 15.76 -0.97 -6.42
C GLY A 75 15.83 -2.26 -7.23
N SER A 76 14.94 -2.38 -8.21
CA SER A 76 15.10 -3.21 -9.43
C SER A 76 14.21 -2.70 -10.57
N CYS A 77 13.83 -1.42 -10.51
CA CYS A 77 13.34 -0.70 -11.67
C CYS A 77 14.53 0.01 -12.34
#